data_AF-A0A6J7FVJ2-F1
#
_entry.id   AF-A0A6J7FVJ2-F1
#
_cell.length_a   1.000
_cell.length_b   1.000
_cell.length_c   1.000
_cell.angle_alpha   90.00
_cell.angle_beta   90.00
_cell.angle_gamma   90.00
#
_symmetry.space_group_name_H-M   'P 1'
#
loop_
_entity.id
_entity.type
_entity.pdbx_description
1 polymer ?
#
loop_
_entity_poly.entity_id
_entity_poly.type
_entity_poly.pdbx_seq_one_letter_code
_entity_poly.pdbx_strand_id
1 'polypeptide(L)'
;MAGREIAGPESARADLFQGRPWIYSPSSLTADDVLVDVLWLIGKLGAQPFSLTVEEHDEAVALVSHLPQIGSSLVAGLLRNAKPEFLALSGQGLRDTTRIASSDSAMWSEIISDNREYILPLLRDLSSRINELIVGADNPDVVEKFIEDGKKGRKGIPGKHGGVLRNYSFLPIVIEDKPGQLAALFHECAEAKVNIEDLSIEHSPGQFTGLITLALSEGDATILAQHLGSRGWSVHESRK
;
A
#
# COMPACT_ATOMS: atom_id res chain seq x y z
N MET A 1 -2.83 13.91 -3.62
CA MET A 1 -2.68 12.64 -2.89
C MET A 1 -1.26 12.49 -2.35
N ALA A 2 -0.90 13.26 -1.33
CA ALA A 2 0.40 13.20 -0.66
C ALA A 2 0.18 13.44 0.84
N GLY A 3 0.78 12.61 1.69
CA GLY A 3 0.57 12.69 3.13
C GLY A 3 1.38 11.63 3.86
N ARG A 4 1.64 11.90 5.14
CA ARG A 4 2.24 10.97 6.10
C ARG A 4 1.47 11.07 7.41
N GLU A 5 1.61 10.06 8.23
CA GLU A 5 1.04 9.98 9.58
C GLU A 5 1.62 11.02 10.58
N ILE A 6 2.58 11.85 10.18
CA ILE A 6 3.21 12.88 11.00
C ILE A 6 2.81 14.27 10.48
N ALA A 7 2.23 15.09 11.37
CA ALA A 7 1.80 16.45 11.09
C ALA A 7 2.88 17.49 11.46
N GLY A 8 2.59 18.77 11.22
CA GLY A 8 3.42 19.91 11.62
C GLY A 8 4.36 20.44 10.54
N PRO A 9 4.66 21.76 10.53
CA PRO A 9 5.55 22.38 9.54
C PRO A 9 6.98 21.83 9.57
N GLU A 10 7.45 21.33 10.71
CA GLU A 10 8.72 20.64 10.87
C GLU A 10 8.83 19.35 10.03
N SER A 11 7.68 18.76 9.69
CA SER A 11 7.57 17.57 8.83
C SER A 11 7.47 17.94 7.34
N ALA A 12 7.48 19.23 7.00
CA ALA A 12 7.40 19.68 5.61
C ALA A 12 8.64 19.27 4.83
N ARG A 13 8.43 18.83 3.60
CA ARG A 13 9.51 18.44 2.69
C ARG A 13 9.28 19.00 1.30
N ALA A 14 10.36 19.49 0.68
CA ALA A 14 10.30 20.02 -0.67
C ALA A 14 9.96 18.96 -1.73
N ASP A 15 10.17 17.67 -1.43
CA ASP A 15 9.90 16.53 -2.30
C ASP A 15 8.49 15.93 -2.11
N LEU A 16 7.65 16.52 -1.24
CA LEU A 16 6.39 15.91 -0.79
C LEU A 16 5.47 15.47 -1.93
N PHE A 17 5.43 16.25 -3.01
CA PHE A 17 4.53 16.05 -4.14
C PHE A 17 5.16 15.33 -5.34
N GLN A 18 6.46 15.06 -5.31
CA GLN A 18 7.17 14.47 -6.44
C GLN A 18 6.60 13.10 -6.82
N GLY A 19 6.20 12.94 -8.08
CA GLY A 19 5.61 11.73 -8.64
C GLY A 19 4.22 11.39 -8.10
N ARG A 20 3.59 12.27 -7.30
CA ARG A 20 2.28 12.02 -6.68
C ARG A 20 1.14 12.56 -7.56
N PRO A 21 -0.01 11.87 -7.61
CA PRO A 21 -1.22 12.44 -8.19
C PRO A 21 -1.66 13.70 -7.43
N TRP A 22 -1.96 14.76 -8.17
CA TRP A 22 -2.58 15.98 -7.69
C TRP A 22 -3.88 16.20 -8.43
N ILE A 23 -4.99 16.03 -7.72
CA ILE A 23 -6.32 16.22 -8.29
C ILE A 23 -6.65 17.71 -8.30
N TYR A 24 -7.14 18.22 -9.43
CA TYR A 24 -7.69 19.56 -9.55
C TYR A 24 -9.08 19.48 -10.20
N SER A 25 -9.97 20.36 -9.75
CA SER A 25 -11.38 20.35 -10.14
C SER A 25 -11.78 21.71 -10.69
N PRO A 26 -11.52 21.97 -11.99
CA PRO A 26 -11.91 23.22 -12.61
C PRO A 26 -13.44 23.30 -12.67
N SER A 27 -13.98 24.51 -12.48
CA SER A 27 -15.40 24.81 -12.60
C SER A 27 -15.66 25.75 -13.77
N SER A 28 -16.93 25.99 -14.09
CA SER A 28 -17.31 26.99 -15.10
C SER A 28 -16.87 28.43 -14.76
N LEU A 29 -16.47 28.68 -13.51
CA LEU A 29 -15.94 29.97 -13.06
C LEU A 29 -14.41 30.06 -13.16
N THR A 30 -13.74 28.96 -13.51
CA THR A 30 -12.27 28.92 -13.60
C THR A 30 -11.83 29.52 -14.92
N ALA A 31 -11.09 30.64 -14.86
CA ALA A 31 -10.51 31.25 -16.04
C ALA A 31 -9.31 30.44 -16.55
N ASP A 32 -9.07 30.46 -17.86
CA ASP A 32 -8.02 29.66 -18.50
C ASP A 32 -6.62 30.03 -18.00
N ASP A 33 -6.37 31.31 -17.74
CA ASP A 33 -5.10 31.80 -17.19
C ASP A 33 -4.82 31.26 -15.79
N VAL A 34 -5.84 31.24 -14.92
CA VAL A 34 -5.76 30.63 -13.59
C VAL A 34 -5.46 29.14 -13.69
N LEU A 35 -6.11 28.42 -14.62
CA LEU A 35 -5.85 27.00 -14.80
C LEU A 35 -4.41 26.74 -15.26
N VAL A 36 -3.87 27.56 -16.17
CA VAL A 36 -2.47 27.47 -16.61
C VAL A 36 -1.51 27.66 -15.43
N ASP A 37 -1.75 28.64 -14.57
CA ASP A 37 -0.91 28.90 -13.39
C ASP A 37 -0.96 27.74 -12.38
N VAL A 38 -2.13 27.17 -12.14
CA VAL A 38 -2.29 25.99 -11.27
C VAL A 38 -1.54 24.79 -11.83
N LEU A 39 -1.69 24.50 -13.12
CA LEU A 39 -0.99 23.38 -13.76
C LEU A 39 0.53 23.59 -13.77
N TRP A 40 0.98 24.83 -14.00
CA TRP A 40 2.39 25.19 -13.88
C TRP A 40 2.91 24.91 -12.47
N LEU A 41 2.18 25.32 -11.43
CA LEU A 41 2.55 25.09 -10.04
C LEU A 41 2.65 23.59 -9.71
N ILE A 42 1.64 22.80 -10.10
CA ILE A 42 1.62 21.35 -9.90
C ILE A 42 2.86 20.72 -10.55
N GLY A 43 3.16 21.10 -11.79
CA GLY A 43 4.34 20.63 -12.51
C GLY A 43 5.65 21.05 -11.83
N LYS A 44 5.75 22.28 -11.30
CA LYS A 44 6.93 22.75 -10.56
C LYS A 44 7.19 21.99 -9.28
N LEU A 45 6.15 21.45 -8.65
CA LEU A 45 6.25 20.59 -7.47
C LEU A 45 6.50 19.12 -7.81
N GLY A 46 6.62 18.79 -9.11
CA GLY A 46 6.89 17.44 -9.59
C GLY A 46 5.71 16.48 -9.48
N ALA A 47 4.50 17.00 -9.23
CA ALA A 47 3.29 16.21 -9.17
C ALA A 47 2.71 15.93 -10.56
N GLN A 48 1.85 14.92 -10.62
CA GLN A 48 1.11 14.53 -11.82
C GLN A 48 -0.31 15.09 -11.72
N PRO A 49 -0.72 16.03 -12.59
CA PRO A 49 -2.06 16.61 -12.54
C PRO A 49 -3.13 15.61 -13.00
N PHE A 50 -4.24 15.53 -12.27
CA PHE A 50 -5.43 14.74 -12.63
C PHE A 50 -6.67 15.63 -12.57
N SER A 51 -7.34 15.84 -13.71
CA SER A 51 -8.59 16.59 -13.76
C SER A 51 -9.74 15.67 -13.39
N LEU A 52 -10.50 16.04 -12.36
CA LEU A 52 -11.76 15.39 -11.99
C LEU A 52 -12.80 16.45 -11.65
N THR A 53 -14.08 16.19 -11.87
CA THR A 53 -15.12 17.02 -11.22
C THR A 53 -15.07 16.84 -9.69
N VAL A 54 -15.79 17.69 -8.96
CA VAL A 54 -15.86 17.57 -7.49
C VAL A 54 -16.50 16.24 -7.10
N GLU A 55 -17.55 15.84 -7.83
CA GLU A 55 -18.27 14.58 -7.62
C GLU A 55 -17.37 13.37 -7.91
N GLU A 56 -16.65 13.39 -9.04
CA GLU A 56 -15.70 12.33 -9.40
C GLU A 56 -14.55 12.23 -8.39
N HIS A 57 -14.07 13.36 -7.88
CA HIS A 57 -13.07 13.39 -6.81
C HIS A 57 -13.60 12.69 -5.57
N ASP A 58 -14.77 13.10 -5.07
CA ASP A 58 -15.36 12.60 -3.83
C ASP A 58 -15.71 11.12 -3.91
N GLU A 59 -16.28 10.67 -5.04
CA GLU A 59 -16.52 9.26 -5.33
C GLU A 59 -15.21 8.45 -5.31
N ALA A 60 -14.18 8.95 -6.01
CA ALA A 60 -12.89 8.27 -6.09
C ALA A 60 -12.23 8.16 -4.71
N VAL A 61 -12.12 9.25 -3.94
CA VAL A 61 -11.46 9.23 -2.64
C VAL A 61 -12.28 8.49 -1.57
N ALA A 62 -13.61 8.43 -1.70
CA ALA A 62 -14.43 7.58 -0.84
C ALA A 62 -13.99 6.11 -0.96
N LEU A 63 -13.79 5.64 -2.19
CA LEU A 63 -13.39 4.26 -2.48
C LEU A 63 -11.90 3.98 -2.14
N VAL A 64 -10.98 4.83 -2.59
CA VAL A 64 -9.54 4.52 -2.56
C VAL A 64 -8.80 5.07 -1.34
N SER A 65 -9.44 5.90 -0.51
CA SER A 65 -8.85 6.53 0.67
C SER A 65 -9.70 6.35 1.92
N HIS A 66 -10.97 6.78 1.88
CA HIS A 66 -11.81 6.84 3.08
C HIS A 66 -12.26 5.46 3.55
N LEU A 67 -12.73 4.61 2.62
CA LEU A 67 -13.12 3.23 2.95
C LEU A 67 -11.94 2.42 3.53
N PRO A 68 -10.71 2.44 2.95
CA PRO A 68 -9.54 1.84 3.58
C PRO A 68 -9.25 2.35 5.00
N GLN A 69 -9.36 3.66 5.24
CA GLN A 69 -9.17 4.22 6.58
C GLN A 69 -10.19 3.68 7.59
N ILE A 70 -11.47 3.64 7.19
CA ILE A 70 -12.55 3.10 8.02
C ILE A 70 -12.30 1.61 8.30
N GLY A 71 -11.94 0.82 7.28
CA GLY A 71 -11.62 -0.59 7.44
C GLY A 71 -10.45 -0.82 8.41
N SER A 72 -9.36 -0.08 8.26
CA SER A 72 -8.21 -0.10 9.19
C SER A 72 -8.64 0.21 10.62
N SER A 73 -9.45 1.25 10.80
CA SER A 73 -9.97 1.68 12.11
C SER A 73 -10.90 0.65 12.75
N LEU A 74 -11.75 -0.01 11.94
CA LEU A 74 -12.64 -1.09 12.41
C LEU A 74 -11.83 -2.30 12.90
N VAL A 75 -10.85 -2.75 12.12
CA VAL A 75 -9.98 -3.87 12.51
C VAL A 75 -9.18 -3.53 13.77
N ALA A 76 -8.56 -2.35 13.83
CA ALA A 76 -7.84 -1.91 15.02
C ALA A 76 -8.75 -1.77 16.25
N GLY A 77 -9.99 -1.32 16.07
CA GLY A 77 -10.99 -1.20 17.12
C GLY A 77 -11.32 -2.53 17.80
N LEU A 78 -11.33 -3.64 17.05
CA LEU A 78 -11.55 -4.99 17.59
C LEU A 78 -10.41 -5.45 18.52
N LEU A 79 -9.21 -4.88 18.38
CA LEU A 79 -8.05 -5.23 19.19
C LEU A 79 -8.02 -4.55 20.57
N ARG A 80 -8.88 -3.56 20.82
CA ARG A 80 -8.85 -2.75 22.06
C ARG A 80 -8.94 -3.59 23.35
N ASN A 81 -9.64 -4.71 23.29
CA ASN A 81 -9.84 -5.61 24.43
C ASN A 81 -9.07 -6.93 24.29
N ALA A 82 -8.15 -7.02 23.32
CA ALA A 82 -7.32 -8.20 23.14
C ALA A 82 -6.32 -8.33 24.29
N LYS A 83 -6.01 -9.58 24.67
CA LYS A 83 -5.00 -9.84 25.69
C LYS A 83 -3.60 -9.46 25.18
N PRO A 84 -2.72 -8.90 26.02
CA PRO A 84 -1.37 -8.52 25.59
C PRO A 84 -0.57 -9.66 24.95
N GLU A 85 -0.71 -10.88 25.45
CA GLU A 85 -0.06 -12.07 24.89
C GLU A 85 -0.55 -12.42 23.47
N PHE A 86 -1.78 -12.06 23.11
CA PHE A 86 -2.29 -12.23 21.73
C PHE A 86 -1.76 -11.15 20.81
N LEU A 87 -1.68 -9.91 21.30
CA LEU A 87 -1.06 -8.82 20.55
C LEU A 87 0.42 -9.07 20.28
N ALA A 88 1.13 -9.77 21.18
CA ALA A 88 2.52 -10.18 20.97
C ALA A 88 2.72 -11.14 19.77
N LEU A 89 1.66 -11.85 19.34
CA LEU A 89 1.69 -12.73 18.16
C LEU A 89 1.49 -11.97 16.83
N SER A 90 1.32 -10.65 16.88
CA SER A 90 1.02 -9.83 15.70
C SER A 90 2.20 -9.77 14.73
N GLY A 91 2.02 -10.38 13.56
CA GLY A 91 2.94 -10.26 12.42
C GLY A 91 2.77 -8.95 11.64
N GLN A 92 3.56 -8.81 10.57
CA GLN A 92 3.57 -7.62 9.72
C GLN A 92 2.22 -7.32 9.07
N GLY A 93 1.47 -8.37 8.67
CA GLY A 93 0.16 -8.19 8.04
C GLY A 93 -0.85 -7.42 8.89
N LEU A 94 -0.89 -7.65 10.21
CA LEU A 94 -1.75 -6.87 11.11
C LEU A 94 -1.27 -5.42 11.21
N ARG A 95 0.05 -5.21 11.34
CA ARG A 95 0.67 -3.88 11.42
C ARG A 95 0.38 -3.06 10.16
N ASP A 96 0.49 -3.65 8.98
CA ASP A 96 0.19 -2.97 7.71
C ASP A 96 -1.30 -2.66 7.57
N THR A 97 -2.17 -3.63 7.90
CA THR A 97 -3.63 -3.47 7.83
C THR A 97 -4.13 -2.36 8.74
N THR A 98 -3.50 -2.18 9.91
CA THR A 98 -3.92 -1.22 10.92
C THR A 98 -3.08 0.06 10.94
N ARG A 99 -2.07 0.18 10.06
CA ARG A 99 -1.08 1.27 10.08
C ARG A 99 -1.72 2.66 10.08
N ILE A 100 -2.80 2.83 9.33
CA ILE A 100 -3.46 4.13 9.16
C ILE A 100 -4.54 4.40 10.23
N ALA A 101 -4.87 3.42 11.07
CA ALA A 101 -5.82 3.60 12.18
C ALA A 101 -5.32 4.60 13.25
N SER A 102 -4.02 4.91 13.28
CA SER A 102 -3.44 5.92 14.17
C SER A 102 -3.57 7.36 13.66
N SER A 103 -4.31 7.58 12.57
CA SER A 103 -4.53 8.92 12.02
C SER A 103 -5.37 9.81 12.97
N ASP A 104 -5.27 11.13 12.80
CA ASP A 104 -6.00 12.10 13.62
C ASP A 104 -7.53 11.91 13.53
N SER A 105 -8.17 11.63 14.66
CA SER A 105 -9.59 11.30 14.69
C SER A 105 -10.50 12.50 14.42
N ALA A 106 -10.07 13.72 14.76
CA ALA A 106 -10.87 14.92 14.55
C ALA A 106 -10.97 15.23 13.04
N MET A 107 -9.82 15.24 12.36
CA MET A 107 -9.73 15.40 10.92
C MET A 107 -10.54 14.32 10.18
N TRP A 108 -10.39 13.05 10.56
CA TRP A 108 -11.13 11.98 9.90
C TRP A 108 -12.63 11.99 10.18
N SER A 109 -13.06 12.53 11.32
CA SER A 109 -14.49 12.76 11.59
C SER A 109 -15.09 13.76 10.61
N GLU A 110 -14.36 14.84 10.29
CA GLU A 110 -14.78 15.85 9.30
C GLU A 110 -14.81 15.23 7.89
N ILE A 111 -13.72 14.57 7.47
CA ILE A 111 -13.62 13.92 6.15
C ILE A 111 -14.77 12.93 5.90
N ILE A 112 -15.08 12.08 6.89
CA ILE A 112 -16.15 11.09 6.75
C ILE A 112 -17.53 11.76 6.72
N SER A 113 -17.72 12.84 7.48
CA SER A 113 -18.98 13.56 7.53
C SER A 113 -19.25 14.31 6.24
N ASP A 114 -18.23 14.97 5.68
CA ASP A 114 -18.33 15.75 4.46
C ASP A 114 -18.55 14.85 3.23
N ASN A 115 -17.89 13.70 3.17
CA ASN A 115 -18.02 12.75 2.06
C ASN A 115 -18.99 11.57 2.36
N ARG A 116 -19.95 11.77 3.27
CA ARG A 116 -20.85 10.72 3.75
C ARG A 116 -21.67 10.08 2.62
N GLU A 117 -22.10 10.88 1.65
CA GLU A 117 -22.97 10.44 0.55
C GLU A 117 -22.35 9.30 -0.26
N TYR A 118 -21.06 9.41 -0.59
CA TYR A 118 -20.32 8.40 -1.34
C TYR A 118 -19.79 7.26 -0.44
N ILE A 119 -19.54 7.53 0.85
CA ILE A 119 -19.04 6.51 1.79
C ILE A 119 -20.14 5.51 2.19
N LEU A 120 -21.38 5.97 2.43
CA LEU A 120 -22.45 5.10 2.97
C LEU A 120 -22.79 3.89 2.08
N PRO A 121 -22.92 4.02 0.75
CA PRO A 121 -23.12 2.86 -0.13
C PRO A 121 -21.98 1.84 0.01
N LEU A 122 -20.73 2.30 0.02
CA LEU A 122 -19.57 1.43 0.17
C LEU A 122 -19.56 0.66 1.50
N LEU A 123 -19.97 1.31 2.60
CA LEU A 123 -20.09 0.64 3.89
C LEU A 123 -21.21 -0.39 3.93
N ARG A 124 -22.33 -0.13 3.24
CA ARG A 124 -23.41 -1.11 3.11
C ARG A 124 -22.97 -2.33 2.31
N ASP A 125 -22.25 -2.12 1.22
CA ASP A 125 -21.69 -3.19 0.41
C ASP A 125 -20.67 -4.01 1.21
N LEU A 126 -19.77 -3.35 1.95
CA LEU A 126 -18.83 -4.02 2.85
C LEU A 126 -19.56 -4.85 3.92
N SER A 127 -20.59 -4.27 4.55
CA SER A 127 -21.41 -4.97 5.54
C SER A 127 -22.14 -6.18 4.95
N SER A 128 -22.66 -6.07 3.72
CA SER A 128 -23.30 -7.19 3.03
C SER A 128 -22.32 -8.33 2.81
N ARG A 129 -21.12 -8.02 2.30
CA ARG A 129 -20.06 -9.02 2.07
C ARG A 129 -19.61 -9.71 3.35
N ILE A 130 -19.51 -8.96 4.46
CA ILE A 130 -19.21 -9.54 5.78
C ILE A 130 -20.34 -10.49 6.20
N ASN A 131 -21.61 -10.09 6.04
CA ASN A 131 -22.76 -10.94 6.38
C ASN A 131 -22.82 -12.21 5.53
N GLU A 132 -22.53 -12.12 4.24
CA GLU A 132 -22.44 -13.29 3.35
C GLU A 132 -21.38 -14.29 3.86
N LEU A 133 -20.21 -13.80 4.27
CA LEU A 133 -19.17 -14.64 4.85
C LEU A 133 -19.58 -15.22 6.20
N ILE A 134 -20.26 -14.46 7.07
CA ILE A 134 -20.77 -14.96 8.35
C ILE A 134 -21.76 -16.11 8.14
N VAL A 135 -22.68 -15.97 7.18
CA VAL A 135 -23.71 -16.97 6.91
C VAL A 135 -23.14 -18.23 6.23
N GLY A 136 -22.16 -18.08 5.34
CA GLY A 136 -21.61 -19.17 4.54
C GLY A 136 -20.22 -19.66 4.95
N ALA A 137 -19.72 -19.31 6.14
CA ALA A 137 -18.36 -19.64 6.58
C ALA A 137 -18.08 -21.15 6.67
N ASP A 138 -19.12 -21.97 6.82
CA ASP A 138 -19.05 -23.43 6.84
C ASP A 138 -18.94 -24.05 5.43
N ASN A 139 -19.20 -23.26 4.39
CA ASN A 139 -19.04 -23.66 3.00
C ASN A 139 -17.70 -23.17 2.42
N PRO A 140 -16.73 -24.07 2.16
CA PRO A 140 -15.43 -23.69 1.61
C PRO A 140 -15.50 -22.91 0.30
N ASP A 141 -16.50 -23.17 -0.55
CA ASP A 141 -16.66 -22.48 -1.85
C ASP A 141 -17.00 -21.00 -1.66
N VAL A 142 -17.79 -20.68 -0.62
CA VAL A 142 -18.14 -19.29 -0.27
C VAL A 142 -16.90 -18.55 0.23
N VAL A 143 -16.12 -19.20 1.10
CA VAL A 143 -14.88 -18.63 1.64
C VAL A 143 -13.85 -18.44 0.52
N GLU A 144 -13.67 -19.43 -0.35
CA GLU A 144 -12.74 -19.36 -1.49
C GLU A 144 -13.12 -18.21 -2.42
N LYS A 145 -14.40 -18.10 -2.79
CA LYS A 145 -14.90 -17.01 -3.63
C LYS A 145 -14.63 -15.64 -2.98
N PHE A 146 -14.90 -15.48 -1.69
CA PHE A 146 -14.64 -14.24 -0.96
C PHE A 146 -13.16 -13.83 -1.04
N ILE A 147 -12.25 -14.79 -0.84
CA ILE A 147 -10.81 -14.56 -0.93
C ILE A 147 -10.37 -14.26 -2.38
N GLU A 148 -10.94 -14.96 -3.37
CA GLU A 148 -10.61 -14.76 -4.79
C GLU A 148 -11.09 -13.40 -5.31
N ASP A 149 -12.25 -12.93 -4.87
CA ASP A 149 -12.73 -11.58 -5.19
C ASP A 149 -11.78 -10.50 -4.63
N GLY A 150 -11.26 -10.70 -3.41
CA GLY A 150 -10.20 -9.86 -2.85
C GLY A 150 -8.91 -9.87 -3.69
N LYS A 151 -8.48 -11.04 -4.17
CA LYS A 151 -7.32 -11.15 -5.08
C LYS A 151 -7.55 -10.42 -6.41
N LYS A 152 -8.75 -10.54 -7.00
CA LYS A 152 -9.12 -9.81 -8.23
C LYS A 152 -9.10 -8.30 -8.01
N GLY A 153 -9.67 -7.82 -6.91
CA GLY A 153 -9.62 -6.40 -6.55
C GLY A 153 -8.18 -5.89 -6.39
N ARG A 154 -7.33 -6.64 -5.67
CA ARG A 154 -5.91 -6.32 -5.50
C ARG A 154 -5.16 -6.26 -6.82
N LYS A 155 -5.43 -7.17 -7.77
CA LYS A 155 -4.84 -7.13 -9.11
C LYS A 155 -5.17 -5.84 -9.85
N GLY A 156 -6.27 -5.15 -9.55
CA GLY A 156 -6.60 -3.87 -10.17
C GLY A 156 -5.74 -2.69 -9.70
N ILE A 157 -4.98 -2.83 -8.61
CA ILE A 157 -4.18 -1.74 -8.03
C ILE A 157 -2.86 -1.61 -8.81
N PRO A 158 -2.58 -0.45 -9.45
CA PRO A 158 -1.32 -0.26 -10.18
C PRO A 158 -0.12 -0.20 -9.23
N GLY A 159 1.06 -0.61 -9.72
CA GLY A 159 2.31 -0.56 -8.96
C GLY A 159 2.80 0.86 -8.65
N LYS A 160 3.90 0.98 -7.89
CA LYS A 160 4.49 2.25 -7.39
C LYS A 160 4.79 3.32 -8.45
N HIS A 161 4.75 3.00 -9.74
CA HIS A 161 5.00 3.91 -10.85
C HIS A 161 3.78 4.15 -11.77
N GLY A 162 2.56 3.80 -11.36
CA GLY A 162 1.34 4.06 -12.14
C GLY A 162 1.28 3.33 -13.50
N GLY A 163 2.26 2.49 -13.80
CA GLY A 163 2.30 1.66 -15.00
C GLY A 163 1.57 0.33 -14.83
N VAL A 164 1.30 -0.29 -15.98
CA VAL A 164 0.75 -1.66 -16.16
C VAL A 164 1.24 -2.61 -15.07
N LEU A 165 0.35 -3.45 -14.55
CA LEU A 165 0.67 -4.62 -13.72
C LEU A 165 1.92 -5.31 -14.25
N ARG A 166 3.06 -5.03 -13.63
CA ARG A 166 4.26 -5.83 -13.86
C ARG A 166 4.04 -7.10 -13.03
N ASN A 167 4.03 -8.24 -13.70
CA ASN A 167 4.09 -9.55 -13.04
C ASN A 167 5.44 -9.61 -12.32
N TYR A 168 5.46 -9.22 -11.06
CA TYR A 168 6.65 -9.36 -10.24
C TYR A 168 6.83 -10.82 -9.84
N SER A 169 8.07 -11.25 -9.80
CA SER A 169 8.49 -12.46 -9.11
C SER A 169 9.13 -12.04 -7.79
N PHE A 170 8.68 -12.65 -6.70
CA PHE A 170 9.12 -12.35 -5.36
C PHE A 170 10.19 -13.36 -4.96
N LEU A 171 11.42 -12.90 -4.73
CA LEU A 171 12.57 -13.72 -4.35
C LEU A 171 12.87 -13.54 -2.86
N PRO A 172 12.54 -14.53 -1.99
CA PRO A 172 12.82 -14.46 -0.56
C PRO A 172 14.26 -14.87 -0.26
N ILE A 173 14.96 -14.06 0.51
CA ILE A 173 16.39 -14.17 0.80
C ILE A 173 16.57 -13.99 2.31
N VAL A 174 17.18 -14.97 2.96
CA VAL A 174 17.48 -14.88 4.40
C VAL A 174 18.83 -14.18 4.55
N ILE A 175 18.85 -13.14 5.38
CA ILE A 175 20.06 -12.40 5.76
C ILE A 175 20.28 -12.49 7.25
N GLU A 176 21.54 -12.41 7.68
CA GLU A 176 21.85 -12.24 9.10
C GLU A 176 21.47 -10.83 9.58
N ASP A 177 21.04 -10.71 10.82
CA ASP A 177 20.78 -9.41 11.46
C ASP A 177 22.10 -8.81 11.98
N LYS A 178 22.96 -8.40 11.05
CA LYS A 178 24.23 -7.71 11.34
C LYS A 178 24.50 -6.55 10.36
N PRO A 179 25.27 -5.52 10.78
CA PRO A 179 25.61 -4.40 9.92
C PRO A 179 26.19 -4.84 8.57
N GLY A 180 25.74 -4.19 7.49
CA GLY A 180 26.26 -4.40 6.13
C GLY A 180 25.58 -5.50 5.31
N GLN A 181 24.68 -6.31 5.88
CA GLN A 181 24.04 -7.40 5.12
C GLN A 181 23.16 -6.93 3.97
N LEU A 182 22.37 -5.87 4.18
CA LEU A 182 21.58 -5.26 3.11
C LEU A 182 22.47 -4.65 2.02
N ALA A 183 23.58 -4.02 2.41
CA ALA A 183 24.52 -3.45 1.47
C ALA A 183 25.19 -4.54 0.62
N ALA A 184 25.57 -5.66 1.24
CA ALA A 184 26.06 -6.83 0.53
C ALA A 184 25.02 -7.38 -0.45
N LEU A 185 23.76 -7.50 -0.02
CA LEU A 185 22.68 -7.97 -0.90
C LEU A 185 22.49 -7.04 -2.12
N PHE A 186 22.45 -5.73 -1.91
CA PHE A 186 22.32 -4.78 -3.02
C PHE A 186 23.55 -4.74 -3.93
N HIS A 187 24.74 -4.97 -3.37
CA HIS A 187 25.95 -5.14 -4.16
C HIS A 187 25.84 -6.36 -5.09
N GLU A 188 25.36 -7.50 -4.58
CA GLU A 188 25.14 -8.70 -5.38
C GLU A 188 24.10 -8.47 -6.49
N CYS A 189 23.02 -7.73 -6.20
CA CYS A 189 22.03 -7.36 -7.22
C CYS A 189 22.66 -6.51 -8.34
N ALA A 190 23.52 -5.56 -7.98
CA ALA A 190 24.22 -4.72 -8.93
C ALA A 190 25.22 -5.52 -9.78
N GLU A 191 25.96 -6.46 -9.18
CA GLU A 191 26.88 -7.34 -9.91
C GLU A 191 26.14 -8.30 -10.86
N ALA A 192 24.98 -8.81 -10.46
CA ALA A 192 24.09 -9.58 -11.31
C ALA A 192 23.40 -8.74 -12.40
N LYS A 193 23.55 -7.41 -12.35
CA LYS A 193 22.90 -6.42 -13.24
C LYS A 193 21.38 -6.54 -13.23
N VAL A 194 20.82 -6.80 -12.06
CA VAL A 194 19.38 -6.96 -11.83
C VAL A 194 18.81 -5.69 -11.19
N ASN A 195 17.66 -5.23 -11.70
CA ASN A 195 16.92 -4.13 -11.11
C ASN A 195 15.96 -4.63 -10.01
N ILE A 196 15.92 -3.94 -8.88
CA ILE A 196 14.97 -4.21 -7.79
C ILE A 196 13.77 -3.29 -7.94
N GLU A 197 12.57 -3.87 -8.06
CA GLU A 197 11.33 -3.10 -8.24
C GLU A 197 10.72 -2.73 -6.88
N ASP A 198 10.83 -3.64 -5.90
CA ASP A 198 10.41 -3.40 -4.52
C ASP A 198 11.17 -4.31 -3.55
N LEU A 199 11.12 -3.99 -2.26
CA LEU A 199 11.61 -4.86 -1.20
C LEU A 199 10.70 -4.84 0.04
N SER A 200 10.53 -5.99 0.68
CA SER A 200 9.96 -6.11 2.02
C SER A 200 10.96 -6.77 2.97
N ILE A 201 10.88 -6.38 4.24
CA ILE A 201 11.73 -6.93 5.31
C ILE A 201 10.82 -7.48 6.40
N GLU A 202 10.96 -8.75 6.70
CA GLU A 202 10.28 -9.41 7.80
C GLU A 202 11.30 -9.82 8.87
N HIS A 203 11.01 -9.46 10.11
CA HIS A 203 11.80 -9.89 11.27
C HIS A 203 11.01 -10.97 12.02
N SER A 204 11.63 -12.12 12.21
CA SER A 204 11.06 -13.16 13.08
C SER A 204 11.37 -12.80 14.54
N PRO A 205 10.37 -12.70 15.42
CA PRO A 205 10.60 -12.44 16.84
C PRO A 205 11.54 -13.49 17.45
N GLY A 206 12.69 -13.06 17.99
CA GLY A 206 13.63 -13.95 18.68
C GLY A 206 14.67 -14.65 17.79
N GLN A 207 14.76 -14.33 16.50
CA GLN A 207 15.84 -14.82 15.62
C GLN A 207 16.70 -13.66 15.10
N PHE A 208 18.02 -13.85 15.06
CA PHE A 208 18.99 -12.91 14.47
C PHE A 208 19.06 -13.02 12.94
N THR A 209 17.92 -13.29 12.29
CA THR A 209 17.82 -13.45 10.84
C THR A 209 16.64 -12.63 10.32
N GLY A 210 16.88 -11.85 9.27
CA GLY A 210 15.85 -11.13 8.53
C GLY A 210 15.50 -11.87 7.25
N LEU A 211 14.22 -11.93 6.90
CA LEU A 211 13.77 -12.39 5.59
C LEU A 211 13.52 -11.16 4.71
N ILE A 212 14.32 -11.02 3.66
CA ILE A 212 14.16 -9.99 2.64
C ILE A 212 13.44 -10.60 1.45
N THR A 213 12.33 -10.00 1.02
CA THR A 213 11.70 -10.40 -0.23
C THR A 213 11.88 -9.29 -1.26
N LEU A 214 12.61 -9.60 -2.34
CA LEU A 214 12.79 -8.67 -3.46
C LEU A 214 11.72 -8.93 -4.52
N ALA A 215 11.03 -7.87 -4.95
CA ALA A 215 10.16 -7.91 -6.11
C ALA A 215 10.97 -7.55 -7.36
N LEU A 216 10.94 -8.45 -8.35
CA LEU A 216 11.80 -8.41 -9.54
C LEU A 216 10.97 -8.75 -10.78
N SER A 217 11.48 -8.49 -11.98
CA SER A 217 10.92 -9.12 -13.19
C SER A 217 11.13 -10.64 -13.14
N GLU A 218 10.33 -11.43 -13.86
CA GLU A 218 10.46 -12.90 -13.89
C GLU A 218 11.86 -13.35 -14.38
N GLY A 219 12.43 -12.63 -15.36
CA GLY A 219 13.78 -12.88 -15.84
C GLY A 219 14.84 -12.56 -14.78
N ASP A 220 14.71 -11.39 -14.15
CA ASP A 220 15.67 -10.92 -13.13
C ASP A 220 15.65 -11.79 -11.87
N ALA A 221 14.48 -12.27 -11.44
CA ALA A 221 14.37 -13.18 -10.31
C ALA A 221 15.14 -14.48 -10.55
N THR A 222 15.07 -15.02 -11.75
CA THR A 222 15.79 -16.24 -12.13
C THR A 222 17.31 -16.01 -12.14
N ILE A 223 17.76 -14.89 -12.73
CA ILE A 223 19.18 -14.51 -12.79
C ILE A 223 19.73 -14.33 -11.37
N LEU A 224 19.01 -13.56 -10.53
CA LEU A 224 19.47 -13.25 -9.18
C LEU A 224 19.47 -14.48 -8.27
N ALA A 225 18.46 -15.36 -8.38
CA ALA A 225 18.42 -16.60 -7.59
C ALA A 225 19.63 -17.50 -7.86
N GLN A 226 20.00 -17.68 -9.14
CA GLN A 226 21.20 -18.44 -9.51
C GLN A 226 22.48 -17.76 -9.03
N HIS A 227 22.60 -16.44 -9.23
CA HIS A 227 23.77 -15.66 -8.82
C HIS A 227 24.00 -15.75 -7.31
N LEU A 228 22.98 -15.45 -6.51
CA LEU A 228 23.04 -15.50 -5.05
C LEU A 228 23.31 -16.93 -4.54
N GLY A 229 22.64 -17.94 -5.12
CA GLY A 229 22.86 -19.35 -4.78
C GLY A 229 24.31 -19.79 -5.04
N SER A 230 24.93 -19.32 -6.13
CA SER A 230 26.34 -19.60 -6.44
C SER A 230 27.33 -18.99 -5.44
N ARG A 231 26.89 -17.96 -4.69
CA ARG A 231 27.69 -17.25 -3.69
C ARG A 231 27.35 -17.61 -2.24
N GLY A 232 26.57 -18.67 -2.05
CA GLY A 232 26.26 -19.20 -0.73
C GLY A 232 25.21 -18.41 0.06
N TRP A 233 24.45 -17.53 -0.59
CA TRP A 233 23.30 -16.89 0.03
C TRP A 233 22.15 -17.89 0.23
N SER A 234 21.40 -17.72 1.30
CA SER A 234 20.19 -18.51 1.56
C SER A 234 19.01 -17.91 0.81
N VAL A 235 18.73 -18.44 -0.39
CA VAL A 235 17.65 -17.98 -1.27
C VAL A 235 16.59 -19.06 -1.42
N HIS A 236 15.32 -18.66 -1.31
CA HIS A 236 14.17 -19.55 -1.54
C HIS A 236 13.64 -19.42 -2.97
N GLU A 237 12.85 -20.41 -3.41
CA GLU A 237 12.20 -20.35 -4.73
C GLU A 237 11.34 -19.10 -4.89
N SER A 238 11.47 -18.45 -6.05
CA SER A 238 10.68 -17.28 -6.38
C SER A 238 9.21 -17.62 -6.53
N ARG A 239 8.33 -16.76 -6.03
CA ARG A 239 6.86 -16.90 -6.13
C ARG A 239 6.27 -15.82 -7.03
N LYS A 240 5.19 -16.15 -7.74
CA LYS A 240 4.39 -15.17 -8.51
C LYS A 240 3.40 -14.44 -7.62
#